data_AF-A0A348WUU1-F1
#
_entry.id   AF-A0A348WUU1-F1
#
_cell.length_a   1.000
_cell.length_b   1.000
_cell.length_c   1.000
_cell.angle_alpha   90.00
_cell.angle_beta   90.00
_cell.angle_gamma   90.00
#
_symmetry.space_group_name_H-M   'P 1'
#
loop_
_entity.id
_entity.type
_entity.pdbx_description
1 polymer ?
#
loop_
_entity_poly.entity_id
_entity_poly.type
_entity_poly.pdbx_seq_one_letter_code
_entity_poly.pdbx_strand_id
1 'polypeptide(L)'
;MNNEFVVYNFPDFQVRKLKLDNYNDDIYCGFLFFTRNSLEVIREYFVIVGYCLINKKTGKIFPIDIMEDKISIFEGPFNCMDKEIKDLLLIYNISTNPPYFTKFLFEWQFQCNFNCFEINEYYKLSSYIMGHNELLLKCKEKNLEFYFPSNFKELCNVVKNIIDLFDFDYMNVDFVESYKHLLYSLENEILIEFTKTDISIYFINFCNIILHCCCKEDNNEN
;
A
#
# COMPACT_ATOMS: atom_id res chain seq x y z
N MET A 1 -11.62 27.53 -12.41
CA MET A 1 -12.29 26.31 -12.91
C MET A 1 -12.66 25.50 -11.69
N ASN A 2 -13.94 25.16 -11.51
CA ASN A 2 -14.32 24.15 -10.51
C ASN A 2 -13.77 22.83 -11.04
N ASN A 3 -12.57 22.45 -10.59
CA ASN A 3 -12.07 21.11 -10.84
C ASN A 3 -12.95 20.18 -9.99
N GLU A 4 -13.74 19.36 -10.65
CA GLU A 4 -14.56 18.34 -10.00
C GLU A 4 -13.87 17.00 -10.17
N PHE A 5 -14.05 16.11 -9.19
CA PHE A 5 -13.51 14.76 -9.26
C PHE A 5 -14.13 13.96 -10.40
N VAL A 6 -13.23 13.28 -11.12
CA VAL A 6 -13.54 12.29 -12.15
C VAL A 6 -13.50 10.90 -11.55
N VAL A 7 -14.59 10.15 -11.77
CA VAL A 7 -14.81 8.77 -11.31
C VAL A 7 -15.02 7.87 -12.53
N TYR A 8 -14.47 6.66 -12.46
CA TYR A 8 -14.62 5.62 -13.49
C TYR A 8 -15.49 4.50 -12.92
N ASN A 9 -16.60 4.20 -13.59
CA ASN A 9 -17.48 3.10 -13.18
C ASN A 9 -16.91 1.75 -13.60
N PHE A 10 -16.87 0.77 -12.71
CA PHE A 10 -16.63 -0.61 -13.12
C PHE A 10 -17.96 -1.28 -13.53
N PRO A 11 -18.01 -2.14 -14.57
CA PRO A 11 -16.89 -2.66 -15.37
C PRO A 11 -16.62 -1.93 -16.69
N ASP A 12 -17.48 -1.02 -17.11
CA ASP A 12 -17.41 -0.40 -18.45
C ASP A 12 -16.48 0.82 -18.52
N PHE A 13 -15.95 1.25 -17.38
CA PHE A 13 -15.07 2.39 -17.19
C PHE A 13 -15.62 3.70 -17.72
N GLN A 14 -16.95 3.82 -17.74
CA GLN A 14 -17.60 5.07 -18.08
C GLN A 14 -17.21 6.16 -17.07
N VAL A 15 -16.80 7.28 -17.62
CA VAL A 15 -16.33 8.44 -16.88
C VAL A 15 -17.54 9.26 -16.42
N ARG A 16 -17.57 9.61 -15.13
CA ARG A 16 -18.58 10.51 -14.59
C ARG A 16 -18.01 11.38 -13.48
N LYS A 17 -18.85 12.31 -13.01
CA LYS A 17 -18.59 13.09 -11.81
C LYS A 17 -18.77 12.24 -10.55
N LEU A 18 -18.06 12.62 -9.49
CA LEU A 18 -18.24 12.08 -8.15
C LEU A 18 -19.68 12.25 -7.67
N LYS A 19 -20.24 11.16 -7.13
CA LYS A 19 -21.55 11.14 -6.48
C LYS A 19 -21.34 11.05 -4.97
N LEU A 20 -21.60 12.14 -4.26
CA LEU A 20 -21.30 12.26 -2.83
C LEU A 20 -22.19 11.35 -1.95
N ASP A 21 -23.32 10.89 -2.48
CA ASP A 21 -24.27 10.00 -1.82
C ASP A 21 -23.96 8.50 -2.05
N ASN A 22 -22.94 8.17 -2.85
CA ASN A 22 -22.50 6.79 -3.06
C ASN A 22 -21.51 6.34 -1.98
N TYR A 23 -22.02 5.87 -0.84
CA TYR A 23 -21.18 5.49 0.30
C TYR A 23 -20.80 4.01 0.35
N ASN A 24 -21.50 3.15 -0.39
CA ASN A 24 -21.39 1.70 -0.30
C ASN A 24 -21.20 0.99 -1.65
N ASP A 25 -21.06 1.75 -2.75
CA ASP A 25 -20.86 1.19 -4.08
C ASP A 25 -21.98 0.23 -4.56
N ASP A 26 -23.18 0.30 -3.95
CA ASP A 26 -24.29 -0.65 -4.14
C ASP A 26 -24.91 -0.66 -5.54
N ILE A 27 -24.89 0.49 -6.24
CA ILE A 27 -25.53 0.62 -7.58
C ILE A 27 -24.47 0.72 -8.69
N TYR A 28 -23.34 1.38 -8.41
CA TYR A 28 -22.22 1.51 -9.34
C TYR A 28 -20.92 1.55 -8.54
N CYS A 29 -20.04 0.57 -8.77
CA CYS A 29 -18.70 0.55 -8.18
C CYS A 29 -17.83 1.59 -8.86
N GLY A 30 -17.55 2.70 -8.16
CA GLY A 30 -16.80 3.83 -8.70
C GLY A 30 -15.33 3.80 -8.26
N PHE A 31 -14.43 4.22 -9.15
CA PHE A 31 -13.01 4.38 -8.85
C PHE A 31 -12.52 5.79 -9.13
N LEU A 32 -11.75 6.31 -8.18
CA LEU A 32 -10.94 7.49 -8.39
C LEU A 32 -9.49 7.05 -8.58
N PHE A 33 -8.88 7.54 -9.66
CA PHE A 33 -7.45 7.37 -9.90
C PHE A 33 -6.72 8.67 -9.59
N PHE A 34 -5.57 8.54 -8.95
CA PHE A 34 -4.69 9.66 -8.62
C PHE A 34 -3.27 9.35 -9.04
N THR A 35 -2.50 10.36 -9.44
CA THR A 35 -1.06 10.16 -9.66
C THR A 35 -0.39 9.71 -8.36
N ARG A 36 0.70 8.93 -8.43
CA ARG A 36 1.37 8.40 -7.24
C ARG A 36 1.81 9.48 -6.24
N ASN A 37 2.08 10.70 -6.72
CA ASN A 37 2.44 11.82 -5.85
C ASN A 37 1.35 12.17 -4.82
N SER A 38 0.09 11.76 -5.04
CA SER A 38 -0.97 11.86 -4.03
C SER A 38 -0.67 11.11 -2.72
N LEU A 39 0.26 10.14 -2.74
CA LEU A 39 0.75 9.49 -1.53
C LEU A 39 1.37 10.48 -0.53
N GLU A 40 1.86 11.65 -0.97
CA GLU A 40 2.35 12.72 -0.08
C GLU A 40 1.22 13.32 0.76
N VAL A 41 0.01 13.47 0.21
CA VAL A 41 -1.17 13.91 0.96
C VAL A 41 -1.71 12.78 1.81
N ILE A 42 -1.85 11.58 1.25
CA ILE A 42 -2.45 10.43 1.96
C ILE A 42 -1.70 10.12 3.25
N ARG A 43 -0.36 10.15 3.23
CA ARG A 43 0.46 9.85 4.41
C ARG A 43 0.32 10.85 5.56
N GLU A 44 -0.22 12.04 5.32
CA GLU A 44 -0.49 12.99 6.41
C GLU A 44 -1.66 12.49 7.29
N TYR A 45 -2.65 11.83 6.68
CA TYR A 45 -3.92 11.46 7.33
C TYR A 45 -4.07 9.95 7.57
N PHE A 46 -3.32 9.13 6.84
CA PHE A 46 -3.40 7.68 6.87
C PHE A 46 -2.02 7.06 7.03
N VAL A 47 -1.96 5.87 7.65
CA VAL A 47 -0.81 4.96 7.56
C VAL A 47 -1.13 3.93 6.49
N ILE A 48 -0.19 3.72 5.56
CA ILE A 48 -0.36 2.76 4.48
C ILE A 48 0.22 1.42 4.92
N VAL A 49 -0.58 0.36 4.88
CA VAL A 49 -0.15 -1.00 5.20
C VAL A 49 -0.62 -1.94 4.08
N GLY A 50 0.31 -2.27 3.18
CA GLY A 50 0.08 -3.06 1.99
C GLY A 50 -0.99 -2.44 1.09
N TYR A 51 -2.16 -3.07 1.09
CA TYR A 51 -3.33 -2.76 0.28
C TYR A 51 -4.41 -1.99 1.07
N CYS A 52 -4.05 -1.44 2.23
CA CYS A 52 -4.97 -0.76 3.14
C CYS A 52 -4.44 0.62 3.58
N LEU A 53 -5.37 1.56 3.76
CA LEU A 53 -5.19 2.84 4.44
C LEU A 53 -5.79 2.77 5.83
N ILE A 54 -5.00 3.08 6.86
CA ILE A 54 -5.45 3.16 8.24
C ILE A 54 -5.55 4.62 8.63
N ASN A 55 -6.76 5.11 8.86
CA ASN A 55 -6.98 6.50 9.24
C ASN A 55 -6.35 6.79 10.61
N LYS A 56 -5.41 7.73 10.69
CA LYS A 56 -4.65 8.02 11.92
C LYS A 56 -5.54 8.46 13.07
N LYS A 57 -6.60 9.22 12.78
CA LYS A 57 -7.54 9.75 13.77
C LYS A 57 -8.54 8.70 14.26
N THR A 58 -9.18 7.98 13.35
CA THR A 58 -10.32 7.11 13.65
C THR A 58 -9.96 5.63 13.75
N GLY A 59 -8.81 5.21 13.20
CA GLY A 59 -8.44 3.81 13.06
C GLY A 59 -9.23 3.04 11.99
N LYS A 60 -10.17 3.70 11.27
CA LYS A 60 -10.90 3.07 10.18
C LYS A 60 -9.94 2.64 9.06
N ILE A 61 -10.22 1.47 8.49
CA ILE A 61 -9.40 0.85 7.46
C ILE A 61 -10.16 0.92 6.13
N PHE A 62 -9.47 1.35 5.08
CA PHE A 62 -10.02 1.45 3.73
C PHE A 62 -9.10 0.74 2.72
N PRO A 63 -9.64 0.03 1.72
CA PRO A 63 -8.81 -0.53 0.65
C PRO A 63 -8.19 0.58 -0.21
N ILE A 64 -6.97 0.33 -0.68
CA ILE A 64 -6.26 1.13 -1.69
C ILE A 64 -5.53 0.20 -2.64
N ASP A 65 -5.47 0.58 -3.91
CA ASP A 65 -4.59 -0.06 -4.88
C ASP A 65 -3.43 0.87 -5.24
N ILE A 66 -2.21 0.40 -5.10
CA ILE A 66 -0.99 1.19 -5.31
C ILE A 66 -0.22 0.57 -6.48
N MET A 67 -0.16 1.32 -7.59
CA MET A 67 0.56 0.95 -8.81
C MET A 67 1.82 1.80 -8.96
N GLU A 68 2.65 1.48 -9.96
CA GLU A 68 3.93 2.17 -10.19
C GLU A 68 3.76 3.68 -10.38
N ASP A 69 2.77 4.12 -11.16
CA ASP A 69 2.58 5.50 -11.58
C ASP A 69 1.38 6.20 -10.92
N LYS A 70 0.48 5.42 -10.32
CA LYS A 70 -0.81 5.90 -9.82
C LYS A 70 -1.31 5.07 -8.66
N ILE A 71 -2.36 5.56 -8.01
CA ILE A 71 -3.15 4.83 -7.03
C ILE A 71 -4.62 4.81 -7.46
N SER A 72 -5.37 3.84 -6.97
CA SER A 72 -6.83 3.84 -7.09
C SER A 72 -7.50 3.65 -5.73
N ILE A 73 -8.62 4.35 -5.55
CA ILE A 73 -9.45 4.31 -4.34
C ILE A 73 -10.90 4.14 -4.79
N PHE A 74 -11.63 3.26 -4.13
CA PHE A 74 -13.07 3.11 -4.33
C PHE A 74 -13.81 4.39 -3.95
N GLU A 75 -14.90 4.69 -4.65
CA GLU A 75 -15.70 5.89 -4.42
C GLU A 75 -16.32 5.91 -3.02
N GLY A 76 -16.85 4.79 -2.52
CA GLY A 76 -17.39 4.71 -1.16
C GLY A 76 -16.38 5.13 -0.07
N PRO A 77 -15.21 4.47 0.03
CA PRO A 77 -14.11 4.88 0.89
C PRO A 77 -13.66 6.34 0.69
N PHE A 78 -13.55 6.81 -0.55
CA PHE A 78 -13.21 8.21 -0.83
C PHE A 78 -14.28 9.16 -0.27
N ASN A 79 -15.56 8.85 -0.43
CA ASN A 79 -16.66 9.64 0.11
C ASN A 79 -16.66 9.70 1.63
N CYS A 80 -16.11 8.69 2.31
CA CYS A 80 -15.93 8.67 3.76
C CYS A 80 -14.77 9.55 4.27
N MET A 81 -13.91 10.09 3.38
CA MET A 81 -12.82 10.97 3.77
C MET A 81 -13.29 12.38 4.13
N ASP A 82 -12.57 13.03 5.03
CA ASP A 82 -12.80 14.43 5.40
C ASP A 82 -12.63 15.35 4.19
N LYS A 83 -13.40 16.45 4.17
CA LYS A 83 -13.41 17.39 3.03
C LYS A 83 -12.02 17.96 2.74
N GLU A 84 -11.25 18.28 3.77
CA GLU A 84 -9.89 18.81 3.63
C GLU A 84 -8.98 17.86 2.82
N ILE A 85 -9.05 16.56 3.09
CA ILE A 85 -8.28 15.54 2.36
C ILE A 85 -8.70 15.51 0.89
N LYS A 86 -10.00 15.57 0.63
CA LYS A 86 -10.53 15.63 -0.74
C LYS A 86 -10.02 16.87 -1.45
N ASP A 87 -10.13 18.05 -0.86
CA ASP A 87 -9.70 19.30 -1.48
C ASP A 87 -8.20 19.26 -1.85
N LEU A 88 -7.35 18.65 -1.01
CA LEU A 88 -5.92 18.45 -1.29
C LEU A 88 -5.66 17.42 -2.41
N LEU A 89 -6.45 16.35 -2.49
CA LEU A 89 -6.29 15.30 -3.50
C LEU A 89 -6.73 15.71 -4.91
N LEU A 90 -7.52 16.78 -5.03
CA LEU A 90 -8.13 17.20 -6.29
C LEU A 90 -7.12 17.44 -7.42
N ILE A 91 -5.96 18.01 -7.11
CA ILE A 91 -4.92 18.29 -8.10
C ILE A 91 -4.25 17.04 -8.67
N TYR A 92 -4.38 15.90 -7.99
CA TYR A 92 -3.78 14.63 -8.39
C TYR A 92 -4.74 13.72 -9.16
N ASN A 93 -6.04 14.06 -9.24
CA ASN A 93 -7.05 13.21 -9.87
C ASN A 93 -6.83 13.09 -11.38
N ILE A 94 -6.79 11.85 -11.88
CA ILE A 94 -6.50 11.54 -13.28
C ILE A 94 -7.79 11.51 -14.09
N SER A 95 -7.97 12.51 -14.96
CA SER A 95 -9.14 12.64 -15.83
C SER A 95 -8.96 12.06 -17.24
N THR A 96 -7.75 11.62 -17.60
CA THR A 96 -7.40 11.11 -18.94
C THR A 96 -6.55 9.84 -18.85
N ASN A 97 -6.90 8.79 -19.59
CA ASN A 97 -6.21 7.49 -19.66
C ASN A 97 -6.08 6.64 -18.36
N PRO A 98 -7.17 6.29 -17.67
CA PRO A 98 -7.21 5.06 -16.89
C PRO A 98 -8.22 4.10 -17.55
N PRO A 99 -8.17 2.76 -17.34
CA PRO A 99 -7.78 2.14 -16.09
C PRO A 99 -6.96 0.86 -16.26
N TYR A 100 -6.14 0.59 -15.26
CA TYR A 100 -5.90 -0.77 -14.82
C TYR A 100 -5.81 -0.64 -13.31
N PHE A 101 -6.24 -1.67 -12.60
CA PHE A 101 -5.90 -1.90 -11.20
C PHE A 101 -5.02 -3.14 -11.17
N THR A 102 -4.35 -3.37 -10.05
CA THR A 102 -3.54 -4.57 -9.90
C THR A 102 -4.42 -5.82 -10.03
N LYS A 103 -3.82 -6.89 -10.58
CA LYS A 103 -4.45 -8.21 -10.58
C LYS A 103 -4.87 -8.63 -9.17
N PHE A 104 -4.07 -8.26 -8.17
CA PHE A 104 -4.37 -8.47 -6.76
C PHE A 104 -5.70 -7.82 -6.33
N LEU A 105 -5.91 -6.53 -6.58
CA LEU A 105 -7.16 -5.86 -6.22
C LEU A 105 -8.36 -6.54 -6.87
N PHE A 106 -8.22 -6.91 -8.15
CA PHE A 106 -9.28 -7.58 -8.90
C PHE A 106 -9.67 -8.91 -8.26
N GLU A 107 -8.68 -9.77 -7.98
CA GLU A 107 -8.92 -11.07 -7.35
C GLU A 107 -9.48 -10.92 -5.94
N TRP A 108 -8.94 -9.99 -5.14
CA TRP A 108 -9.37 -9.79 -3.76
C TRP A 108 -10.80 -9.22 -3.66
N GLN A 109 -11.07 -8.08 -4.29
CA GLN A 109 -12.29 -7.31 -4.05
C GLN A 109 -13.46 -7.73 -4.95
N PHE A 110 -13.19 -8.17 -6.18
CA PHE A 110 -14.26 -8.50 -7.13
C PHE A 110 -14.52 -10.00 -7.25
N GLN A 111 -13.49 -10.83 -7.08
CA GLN A 111 -13.63 -12.28 -7.14
C GLN A 111 -13.70 -12.93 -5.74
N CYS A 112 -13.51 -12.16 -4.67
CA CYS A 112 -13.41 -12.67 -3.30
C CYS A 112 -12.38 -13.82 -3.17
N ASN A 113 -11.32 -13.79 -3.99
CA ASN A 113 -10.30 -14.82 -4.04
C ASN A 113 -9.16 -14.48 -3.08
N PHE A 114 -9.18 -15.08 -1.89
CA PHE A 114 -8.16 -14.87 -0.87
C PHE A 114 -6.82 -15.57 -1.19
N ASN A 115 -6.75 -16.43 -2.21
CA ASN A 115 -5.46 -16.96 -2.66
C ASN A 115 -4.57 -15.87 -3.29
N CYS A 116 -5.13 -14.69 -3.61
CA CYS A 116 -4.36 -13.57 -4.13
C CYS A 116 -3.28 -13.06 -3.16
N PHE A 117 -3.43 -13.33 -1.85
CA PHE A 117 -2.42 -13.00 -0.85
C PHE A 117 -1.13 -13.83 -0.98
N GLU A 118 -1.21 -14.99 -1.64
CA GLU A 118 -0.07 -15.89 -1.86
C GLU A 118 0.62 -15.65 -3.23
N ILE A 119 0.20 -14.63 -4.00
CA ILE A 119 0.79 -14.33 -5.32
C ILE A 119 2.28 -14.01 -5.22
N ASN A 120 2.67 -13.27 -4.17
CA ASN A 120 4.05 -12.95 -3.86
C ASN A 120 4.21 -12.60 -2.38
N GLU A 121 5.46 -12.48 -1.96
CA GLU A 121 5.87 -12.28 -0.57
C GLU A 121 5.45 -10.91 -0.03
N TYR A 122 5.28 -9.91 -0.90
CA TYR A 122 4.73 -8.61 -0.50
C TYR A 122 3.28 -8.71 -0.03
N TYR A 123 2.41 -9.36 -0.80
CA TYR A 123 1.00 -9.52 -0.42
C TYR A 123 0.86 -10.44 0.79
N LYS A 124 1.70 -11.47 0.89
CA LYS A 124 1.72 -12.39 2.03
C LYS A 124 2.13 -11.67 3.32
N LEU A 125 3.21 -10.89 3.29
CA LEU A 125 3.63 -10.08 4.44
C LEU A 125 2.61 -8.99 4.77
N SER A 126 2.01 -8.35 3.76
CA SER A 126 0.93 -7.38 3.96
C SER A 126 -0.24 -8.00 4.69
N SER A 127 -0.68 -9.19 4.26
CA SER A 127 -1.76 -9.94 4.88
C SER A 127 -1.43 -10.34 6.32
N TYR A 128 -0.19 -10.79 6.56
CA TYR A 128 0.29 -11.10 7.90
C TYR A 128 0.20 -9.89 8.82
N ILE A 129 0.75 -8.73 8.42
CA ILE A 129 0.69 -7.50 9.23
C ILE A 129 -0.77 -7.11 9.50
N MET A 130 -1.64 -7.16 8.47
CA MET A 130 -3.06 -6.84 8.59
C MET A 130 -3.84 -7.82 9.49
N GLY A 131 -3.39 -9.07 9.62
CA GLY A 131 -3.99 -10.07 10.48
C GLY A 131 -3.61 -9.95 11.97
N HIS A 132 -2.59 -9.15 12.30
CA HIS A 132 -2.05 -9.05 13.66
C HIS A 132 -2.31 -7.65 14.26
N ASN A 133 -3.25 -7.58 15.20
CA ASN A 133 -3.67 -6.31 15.83
C ASN A 133 -2.51 -5.56 16.50
N GLU A 134 -1.56 -6.26 17.12
CA GLU A 134 -0.40 -5.64 17.76
C GLU A 134 0.52 -4.94 16.74
N LEU A 135 0.73 -5.57 15.58
CA LEU A 135 1.51 -4.97 14.49
C LEU A 135 0.79 -3.77 13.88
N LEU A 136 -0.52 -3.87 13.67
CA LEU A 136 -1.34 -2.74 13.20
C LEU A 136 -1.30 -1.55 14.16
N LEU A 137 -1.34 -1.82 15.47
CA LEU A 137 -1.22 -0.78 16.48
C LEU A 137 0.16 -0.13 16.42
N LYS A 138 1.24 -0.91 16.35
CA LYS A 138 2.62 -0.42 16.20
C LYS A 138 2.77 0.43 14.92
N CYS A 139 2.22 -0.02 13.78
CA CYS A 139 2.18 0.76 12.54
C CYS A 139 1.50 2.12 12.73
N LYS A 140 0.34 2.16 13.40
CA LYS A 140 -0.40 3.40 13.62
C LYS A 140 0.32 4.35 14.58
N GLU A 141 0.81 3.85 15.71
CA GLU A 141 1.44 4.67 16.75
C GLU A 141 2.77 5.26 16.31
N LYS A 142 3.57 4.48 15.58
CA LYS A 142 4.88 4.89 15.08
C LYS A 142 4.86 5.45 13.65
N ASN A 143 3.70 5.48 12.98
CA ASN A 143 3.56 5.84 11.57
C ASN A 143 4.44 4.97 10.64
N LEU A 144 4.52 3.66 10.90
CA LEU A 144 5.30 2.73 10.07
C LEU A 144 4.48 2.31 8.86
N GLU A 145 4.91 2.80 7.69
CA GLU A 145 4.28 2.52 6.41
C GLU A 145 4.91 1.30 5.74
N PHE A 146 4.08 0.49 5.11
CA PHE A 146 4.49 -0.63 4.27
C PHE A 146 3.69 -0.59 2.97
N TYR A 147 4.36 -0.44 1.83
CA TYR A 147 3.76 -0.48 0.50
C TYR A 147 4.82 -0.80 -0.54
N PHE A 148 4.40 -1.20 -1.74
CA PHE A 148 5.34 -1.52 -2.82
C PHE A 148 6.07 -0.26 -3.30
N PRO A 149 7.41 -0.16 -3.16
CA PRO A 149 8.17 1.03 -3.51
C PRO A 149 8.38 1.15 -5.02
N SER A 150 8.33 2.37 -5.54
CA SER A 150 8.57 2.71 -6.96
C SER A 150 9.94 3.35 -7.22
N ASN A 151 10.62 3.77 -6.17
CA ASN A 151 11.89 4.48 -6.23
C ASN A 151 12.74 4.18 -4.98
N PHE A 152 14.03 4.53 -5.04
CA PHE A 152 15.00 4.26 -3.97
C PHE A 152 14.59 4.87 -2.62
N LYS A 153 14.07 6.10 -2.61
CA LYS A 153 13.65 6.77 -1.38
C LYS A 153 12.51 6.02 -0.69
N GLU A 154 11.52 5.57 -1.46
CA GLU A 154 10.44 4.74 -0.93
C GLU A 154 10.96 3.40 -0.43
N LEU A 155 11.90 2.76 -1.16
CA LEU A 155 12.51 1.50 -0.73
C LEU A 155 13.21 1.63 0.62
N CYS A 156 14.05 2.66 0.80
CA CYS A 156 14.71 2.92 2.09
C CYS A 156 13.71 3.12 3.22
N ASN A 157 12.67 3.93 2.99
CA ASN A 157 11.63 4.19 3.99
C ASN A 157 10.91 2.92 4.41
N VAL A 158 10.51 2.09 3.45
CA VAL A 158 9.78 0.85 3.74
C VAL A 158 10.68 -0.17 4.46
N VAL A 159 11.95 -0.30 4.06
CA VAL A 159 12.90 -1.20 4.75
C VAL A 159 13.10 -0.78 6.21
N LYS A 160 13.34 0.50 6.46
CA LYS A 160 13.43 1.07 7.83
C LYS A 160 12.19 0.76 8.65
N ASN A 161 11.02 1.02 8.08
CA ASN A 161 9.75 0.82 8.77
C ASN A 161 9.52 -0.65 9.14
N ILE A 162 9.90 -1.58 8.26
CA ILE A 162 9.74 -3.01 8.53
C ILE A 162 10.78 -3.51 9.54
N ILE A 163 12.02 -3.02 9.50
CA ILE A 163 13.02 -3.31 10.53
C ILE A 163 12.52 -2.86 11.91
N ASP A 164 11.99 -1.63 12.04
CA ASP A 164 11.40 -1.13 13.28
C ASP A 164 10.13 -1.91 13.65
N LEU A 165 9.27 -2.23 12.70
CA LEU A 165 8.01 -2.95 12.97
C LEU A 165 8.27 -4.32 13.62
N PHE A 166 9.23 -5.08 13.09
CA PHE A 166 9.55 -6.44 13.57
C PHE A 166 10.73 -6.49 14.55
N ASP A 167 11.32 -5.35 14.89
CA ASP A 167 12.56 -5.28 15.69
C ASP A 167 13.66 -6.21 15.10
N PHE A 168 13.81 -6.18 13.76
CA PHE A 168 14.58 -7.16 13.00
C PHE A 168 16.09 -6.88 13.02
N ASP A 169 16.83 -7.69 13.79
CA ASP A 169 18.29 -7.63 13.85
C ASP A 169 18.96 -8.47 12.74
N TYR A 170 19.00 -7.90 11.54
CA TYR A 170 19.58 -8.56 10.37
C TYR A 170 21.09 -8.83 10.47
N MET A 171 21.80 -8.17 11.38
CA MET A 171 23.24 -8.38 11.57
C MET A 171 23.53 -9.74 12.22
N ASN A 172 22.63 -10.20 13.09
CA ASN A 172 22.73 -11.47 13.80
C ASN A 172 22.10 -12.66 13.07
N VAL A 173 21.45 -12.44 11.92
CA VAL A 173 20.95 -13.52 11.07
C VAL A 173 22.07 -14.07 10.18
N ASP A 174 22.03 -15.37 9.90
CA ASP A 174 22.96 -16.05 8.99
C ASP A 174 22.63 -15.75 7.52
N PHE A 175 23.00 -14.54 7.07
CA PHE A 175 22.94 -14.11 5.68
C PHE A 175 24.34 -13.94 5.09
N VAL A 176 24.40 -13.96 3.75
CA VAL A 176 25.58 -13.53 3.01
C VAL A 176 25.89 -12.07 3.36
N GLU A 177 27.15 -11.78 3.68
CA GLU A 177 27.62 -10.46 4.16
C GLU A 177 27.22 -9.30 3.23
N SER A 178 27.24 -9.53 1.91
CA SER A 178 26.81 -8.53 0.92
C SER A 178 25.35 -8.09 1.10
N TYR A 179 24.48 -8.98 1.57
CA TYR A 179 23.09 -8.66 1.84
C TYR A 179 22.93 -7.85 3.13
N LYS A 180 23.75 -8.12 4.16
CA LYS A 180 23.80 -7.30 5.38
C LYS A 180 24.23 -5.87 5.07
N HIS A 181 25.26 -5.71 4.24
CA HIS A 181 25.70 -4.39 3.77
C HIS A 181 24.63 -3.66 2.96
N LEU A 182 23.87 -4.39 2.14
CA LEU A 182 22.75 -3.81 1.40
C LEU A 182 21.66 -3.29 2.35
N LEU A 183 21.21 -4.10 3.31
CA LEU A 183 20.21 -3.67 4.29
C LEU A 183 20.71 -2.47 5.11
N TYR A 184 21.97 -2.51 5.55
CA TYR A 184 22.60 -1.38 6.22
C TYR A 184 22.59 -0.12 5.35
N SER A 185 22.86 -0.25 4.06
CA SER A 185 22.86 0.89 3.13
C SER A 185 21.46 1.47 2.94
N LEU A 186 20.43 0.62 2.83
CA LEU A 186 19.04 1.04 2.73
C LEU A 186 18.53 1.70 4.03
N GLU A 187 18.87 1.10 5.18
CA GLU A 187 18.57 1.65 6.50
C GLU A 187 19.30 2.98 6.76
N ASN A 188 20.45 3.23 6.14
CA ASN A 188 21.19 4.49 6.32
C ASN A 188 21.05 5.46 5.13
N GLU A 189 20.16 5.17 4.17
CA GLU A 189 19.97 5.96 2.95
C GLU A 189 21.27 6.24 2.16
N ILE A 190 22.20 5.29 2.20
CA ILE A 190 23.46 5.37 1.45
C ILE A 190 23.14 5.08 -0.01
N LEU A 191 23.35 6.08 -0.88
CA LEU A 191 22.97 5.99 -2.28
C LEU A 191 23.66 4.82 -2.98
N ILE A 192 22.84 3.92 -3.50
CA ILE A 192 23.22 2.83 -4.40
C ILE A 192 22.41 3.03 -5.68
N GLU A 193 23.06 2.92 -6.83
CA GLU A 193 22.35 2.96 -8.11
C GLU A 193 21.48 1.70 -8.25
N PHE A 194 20.16 1.90 -8.25
CA PHE A 194 19.19 0.85 -8.54
C PHE A 194 18.40 1.17 -9.80
N THR A 195 18.19 0.15 -10.63
CA THR A 195 17.13 0.19 -11.63
C THR A 195 15.77 -0.08 -10.97
N LYS A 196 14.69 0.21 -11.68
CA LYS A 196 13.33 -0.12 -11.21
C LYS A 196 13.13 -1.63 -10.98
N THR A 197 13.73 -2.45 -11.84
CA THR A 197 13.70 -3.90 -11.73
C THR A 197 14.40 -4.35 -10.45
N ASP A 198 15.55 -3.75 -10.14
CA ASP A 198 16.30 -4.05 -8.92
C ASP A 198 15.46 -3.76 -7.67
N ILE A 199 14.81 -2.58 -7.61
CA ILE A 199 13.94 -2.21 -6.49
C ILE A 199 12.88 -3.29 -6.24
N SER A 200 12.20 -3.74 -7.30
CA SER A 200 11.16 -4.77 -7.19
C SER A 200 11.71 -6.10 -6.68
N ILE A 201 12.84 -6.56 -7.24
CA ILE A 201 13.46 -7.84 -6.87
C ILE A 201 13.96 -7.79 -5.41
N TYR A 202 14.66 -6.71 -5.04
CA TYR A 202 15.17 -6.56 -3.68
C TYR A 202 14.05 -6.47 -2.66
N PHE A 203 13.00 -5.71 -2.96
CA PHE A 203 11.87 -5.56 -2.06
C PHE A 203 11.13 -6.88 -1.83
N ILE A 204 10.89 -7.67 -2.88
CA ILE A 204 10.27 -8.99 -2.77
C ILE A 204 11.16 -9.93 -1.94
N ASN A 205 12.46 -9.99 -2.21
CA ASN A 205 13.39 -10.83 -1.45
C ASN A 205 13.45 -10.41 0.04
N PHE A 206 13.39 -9.11 0.31
CA PHE A 206 13.33 -8.59 1.68
C PHE A 206 12.04 -9.03 2.39
N CYS A 207 10.88 -8.94 1.72
CA CYS A 207 9.62 -9.45 2.27
C CYS A 207 9.70 -10.95 2.59
N ASN A 208 10.31 -11.76 1.71
CA ASN A 208 10.51 -13.19 1.93
C ASN A 208 11.33 -13.47 3.20
N ILE A 209 12.41 -12.71 3.41
CA ILE A 209 13.27 -12.85 4.59
C ILE A 209 12.51 -12.53 5.87
N ILE A 210 11.76 -11.43 5.88
CA ILE A 210 10.96 -11.05 7.05
C ILE A 210 9.91 -12.12 7.36
N LEU A 211 9.25 -12.66 6.34
CA LEU A 211 8.33 -13.78 6.51
C LEU A 211 9.03 -14.97 7.17
N HIS A 212 10.18 -15.41 6.68
CA HIS A 212 10.88 -16.56 7.23
C HIS A 212 11.48 -16.34 8.63
N CYS A 213 11.98 -15.14 8.92
CA CYS A 213 12.69 -14.86 10.17
C CYS A 213 11.76 -14.38 11.29
N CYS A 214 10.72 -13.62 10.95
CA CYS A 214 9.89 -12.89 11.92
C CYS A 214 8.46 -13.40 11.97
N CYS A 215 7.93 -13.90 10.85
CA CYS A 215 6.56 -14.42 10.76
C CYS A 215 6.60 -15.95 10.88
N LYS A 216 6.60 -16.46 12.11
CA LYS A 216 6.39 -17.89 12.30
C LYS A 216 4.99 -18.24 11.80
N GLU A 217 4.87 -19.30 11.01
CA GLU A 217 3.56 -19.93 10.86
C GLU A 217 3.12 -20.33 12.27
N ASP A 218 2.02 -19.74 12.74
CA ASP A 218 1.21 -20.35 13.78
C ASP A 218 0.75 -21.70 13.22
N ASN A 219 1.59 -22.72 13.36
CA ASN A 219 1.17 -24.10 13.34
C ASN A 219 0.32 -24.32 14.61
N ASN A 220 -0.88 -23.75 14.61
CA ASN A 220 -2.01 -24.27 15.35
C ASN A 220 -2.64 -25.30 14.40
N GLU A 221 -2.44 -26.61 14.56
CA GLU A 221 -2.99 -27.38 15.68
C GLU A 221 -4.19 -26.67 16.31
N ASN A 222 -5.32 -26.69 15.58
CA ASN A 222 -6.64 -27.06 16.08
C ASN A 222 -7.60 -27.37 14.93
#